data_AF-A0A498DK56-F1
#
_entry.id   AF-A0A498DK56-F1
#
_cell.length_a   1.000
_cell.length_b   1.000
_cell.length_c   1.000
_cell.angle_alpha   90.00
_cell.angle_beta   90.00
_cell.angle_gamma   90.00
#
_symmetry.space_group_name_H-M   'P 1'
#
loop_
_entity.id
_entity.type
_entity.pdbx_description
1 polymer ?
#
loop_
_entity_poly.entity_id
_entity_poly.type
_entity_poly.pdbx_seq_one_letter_code
_entity_poly.pdbx_strand_id
1 'polypeptide(L)'
;MDLIFIVIANDEGLIMADVGEAPGEDFAPFSSTLIETARQMSQAGELGDPVCNAIVLKKGRMLIMAEASIGGESIYISILCRKIPSGVQNLIKRIVDFMSETLLGNH
;
A
#
# COMPACT_ATOMS: atom_id res chain seq x y z
N MET A 1 -1.73 -6.44 16.77
CA MET A 1 -1.76 -5.43 15.69
C MET A 1 -3.18 -4.89 15.66
N ASP A 2 -3.38 -3.59 15.80
CA ASP A 2 -4.72 -2.98 15.67
C ASP A 2 -4.87 -2.53 14.21
N LEU A 3 -5.12 -3.51 13.34
CA LEU A 3 -5.34 -3.34 11.90
C LEU A 3 -6.80 -3.00 11.66
N ILE A 4 -7.05 -1.93 10.92
CA ILE A 4 -8.40 -1.44 10.60
C ILE A 4 -8.80 -1.94 9.21
N PHE A 5 -7.97 -1.71 8.20
CA PHE A 5 -8.18 -2.27 6.86
C PHE A 5 -6.88 -2.49 6.09
N ILE A 6 -6.97 -3.35 5.07
CA ILE A 6 -6.03 -3.42 3.95
C ILE A 6 -6.86 -3.30 2.67
N VAL A 7 -6.40 -2.49 1.72
CA VAL A 7 -6.95 -2.39 0.36
C VAL A 7 -5.81 -2.58 -0.63
N ILE A 8 -6.05 -3.36 -1.67
CA ILE A 8 -5.13 -3.54 -2.79
C ILE A 8 -5.88 -3.14 -4.05
N ALA A 9 -5.30 -2.21 -4.82
CA ALA A 9 -5.85 -1.75 -6.08
C ALA A 9 -4.81 -1.81 -7.20
N ASN A 10 -5.24 -1.93 -8.44
CA ASN A 10 -4.36 -1.78 -9.60
C ASN A 10 -4.15 -0.28 -9.96
N ASP A 11 -3.42 -0.02 -11.02
CA ASP A 11 -3.16 1.31 -11.57
C ASP A 11 -4.38 2.03 -12.13
N GLU A 12 -5.43 1.30 -12.52
CA GLU A 12 -6.73 1.85 -12.91
C GLU A 12 -7.61 2.24 -11.70
N GLY A 13 -7.18 1.93 -10.47
CA GLY A 13 -7.95 2.17 -9.25
C GLY A 13 -9.03 1.12 -8.97
N LEU A 14 -9.02 -0.01 -9.69
CA LEU A 14 -9.89 -1.14 -9.40
C LEU A 14 -9.40 -1.86 -8.13
N ILE A 15 -10.29 -2.04 -7.15
CA ILE A 15 -10.00 -2.81 -5.94
C ILE A 15 -9.89 -4.30 -6.31
N MET A 16 -8.70 -4.86 -6.13
CA MET A 16 -8.40 -6.27 -6.36
C MET A 16 -8.68 -7.12 -5.12
N ALA A 17 -8.47 -6.55 -3.94
CA ALA A 17 -8.74 -7.20 -2.66
C ALA A 17 -8.91 -6.16 -1.55
N ASP A 18 -9.78 -6.45 -0.59
CA ASP A 18 -9.90 -5.69 0.64
C ASP A 18 -10.18 -6.56 1.86
N VAL A 19 -9.96 -6.01 3.05
CA VAL A 19 -10.36 -6.61 4.32
C VAL A 19 -10.56 -5.51 5.36
N GLY A 20 -11.55 -5.69 6.22
CA GLY A 20 -11.85 -4.79 7.34
C GLY A 20 -12.83 -3.68 6.98
N GLU A 21 -12.79 -2.57 7.71
CA GLU A 21 -13.61 -1.39 7.45
C GLU A 21 -12.98 -0.56 6.32
N ALA A 22 -12.90 -1.15 5.14
CA ALA A 22 -12.27 -0.55 3.97
C ALA A 22 -13.08 0.65 3.44
N PRO A 23 -12.41 1.71 2.97
CA PRO A 23 -13.06 2.82 2.30
C PRO A 23 -13.59 2.38 0.92
N GLY A 24 -14.56 3.12 0.38
CA GLY A 24 -15.16 2.81 -0.93
C GLY A 24 -14.21 3.04 -2.12
N GLU A 25 -14.71 2.75 -3.32
CA GLU A 25 -13.93 2.76 -4.58
C GLU A 25 -13.23 4.11 -4.85
N ASP A 26 -13.83 5.22 -4.43
CA ASP A 26 -13.24 6.57 -4.56
C ASP A 26 -11.90 6.73 -3.84
N PHE A 27 -11.53 5.80 -2.95
CA PHE A 27 -10.28 5.85 -2.21
C PHE A 27 -9.07 5.37 -3.01
N ALA A 28 -9.24 4.36 -3.86
CA ALA A 28 -8.13 3.71 -4.56
C ALA A 28 -7.26 4.68 -5.39
N PRO A 29 -7.83 5.64 -6.15
CA PRO A 29 -7.04 6.59 -6.94
C PRO A 29 -6.09 7.50 -6.13
N PHE A 30 -6.35 7.71 -4.84
CA PHE A 30 -5.45 8.52 -4.00
C PHE A 30 -4.12 7.79 -3.71
N SER A 31 -4.12 6.46 -3.72
CA SER A 31 -2.94 5.66 -3.38
C SER A 31 -1.82 5.88 -4.40
N SER A 32 -2.15 5.84 -5.69
CA SER A 32 -1.15 6.08 -6.77
C SER A 32 -0.62 7.50 -6.74
N THR A 33 -1.49 8.48 -6.57
CA THR A 33 -1.12 9.90 -6.47
C THR A 33 -0.15 10.16 -5.32
N LEU A 34 -0.42 9.58 -4.15
CA LEU A 34 0.41 9.79 -2.95
C LEU A 34 1.75 9.06 -3.01
N ILE A 35 1.83 7.93 -3.70
CA ILE A 35 3.11 7.26 -3.97
C ILE A 35 3.95 8.06 -4.95
N GLU A 36 3.37 8.53 -6.05
CA GLU A 36 4.10 9.32 -7.04
C GLU A 36 4.60 10.64 -6.42
N THR A 37 3.76 11.29 -5.61
CA THR A 37 4.18 12.49 -4.84
C THR A 37 5.36 12.16 -3.91
N ALA A 38 5.31 11.04 -3.18
CA ALA A 38 6.39 10.63 -2.29
C ALA A 38 7.69 10.33 -3.08
N ARG A 39 7.60 9.70 -4.24
CA ARG A 39 8.73 9.45 -5.14
C ARG A 39 9.38 10.75 -5.59
N GLN A 40 8.60 11.69 -6.09
CA GLN A 40 9.09 13.00 -6.54
C GLN A 40 9.76 13.77 -5.39
N MET A 41 9.17 13.76 -4.20
CA MET A 41 9.77 14.37 -3.01
C MET A 41 11.10 13.70 -2.64
N SER A 42 11.14 12.37 -2.68
CA SER A 42 12.35 11.59 -2.35
C SER A 42 13.50 11.89 -3.31
N GLN A 43 13.20 12.00 -4.60
CA GLN A 43 14.16 12.38 -5.63
C GLN A 43 14.66 13.81 -5.46
N ALA A 44 13.74 14.76 -5.24
CA ALA A 44 14.10 16.17 -5.02
C ALA A 44 14.95 16.39 -3.77
N GLY A 45 14.76 15.55 -2.74
CA GLY A 45 15.52 15.60 -1.49
C GLY A 45 16.73 14.67 -1.41
N GLU A 46 17.06 13.94 -2.49
CA GLU A 46 18.14 12.93 -2.51
C GLU A 46 18.02 11.88 -1.38
N LEU A 47 16.79 11.47 -1.04
CA LEU A 47 16.48 10.59 0.09
C LEU A 47 16.52 9.09 -0.28
N GLY A 48 16.78 8.76 -1.55
CA GLY A 48 16.72 7.40 -2.09
C GLY A 48 15.32 6.98 -2.53
N ASP A 49 15.10 5.68 -2.74
CA ASP A 49 13.79 5.17 -3.17
C ASP A 49 12.89 4.87 -1.97
N PRO A 50 11.65 5.40 -1.94
CA PRO A 50 10.75 5.17 -0.82
C PRO A 50 10.22 3.72 -0.85
N VAL A 51 10.30 3.03 0.30
CA VAL A 51 9.66 1.71 0.49
C VAL A 51 8.13 1.83 0.60
N CYS A 52 7.67 2.89 1.26
CA CYS A 52 6.26 3.21 1.46
C CYS A 52 6.11 4.68 1.83
N ASN A 53 4.91 5.24 1.65
CA ASN A 53 4.49 6.51 2.21
C ASN A 53 3.59 6.27 3.44
N ALA A 54 3.64 7.13 4.46
CA ALA A 54 2.79 6.99 5.65
C ALA A 54 2.23 8.33 6.11
N ILE A 55 0.93 8.35 6.42
CA ILE A 55 0.23 9.50 7.00
C ILE A 55 -0.11 9.18 8.44
N VAL A 56 0.36 10.02 9.36
CA VAL A 56 -0.06 9.97 10.77
C VAL A 56 -1.35 10.77 10.93
N LEU A 57 -2.39 10.08 11.34
CA LEU A 57 -3.74 10.60 11.53
C LEU A 57 -4.05 10.82 13.01
N LYS A 58 -5.07 11.65 13.29
CA LYS A 58 -5.58 11.86 14.65
C LYS A 58 -5.92 10.52 15.32
N LYS A 59 -5.81 10.50 16.65
CA LYS A 59 -6.06 9.33 17.51
C LYS A 59 -5.07 8.17 17.29
N GLY A 60 -3.84 8.47 16.87
CA GLY A 60 -2.77 7.49 16.70
C GLY A 60 -2.96 6.53 15.52
N ARG A 61 -3.85 6.86 14.57
CA ARG A 61 -4.04 6.07 13.35
C ARG A 61 -2.93 6.38 12.35
N MET A 62 -2.54 5.41 11.55
CA MET A 62 -1.54 5.54 10.50
C MET A 62 -2.02 4.84 9.25
N LEU A 63 -2.06 5.60 8.15
CA LEU A 63 -2.33 5.07 6.81
C LEU A 63 -0.99 4.90 6.10
N ILE A 64 -0.66 3.67 5.75
CA ILE A 64 0.56 3.29 5.06
C ILE A 64 0.18 2.93 3.63
N MET A 65 0.85 3.53 2.65
CA MET A 65 0.66 3.26 1.24
C MET A 65 1.97 2.75 0.65
N ALA A 66 1.91 1.72 -0.18
CA ALA A 66 3.06 1.18 -0.90
C ALA A 66 2.66 0.83 -2.33
N GLU A 67 3.64 0.85 -3.23
CA GLU A 67 3.52 0.30 -4.58
C GLU A 67 4.39 -0.95 -4.69
N ALA A 68 3.91 -1.94 -5.43
CA ALA A 68 4.68 -3.10 -5.83
C ALA A 68 4.35 -3.48 -7.27
N SER A 69 5.27 -4.18 -7.94
CA SER A 69 5.02 -4.72 -9.28
C SER A 69 4.81 -6.23 -9.20
N ILE A 70 3.73 -6.72 -9.81
CA ILE A 70 3.41 -8.14 -9.97
C ILE A 70 3.17 -8.40 -11.45
N GLY A 71 3.94 -9.31 -12.05
CA GLY A 71 3.77 -9.64 -13.46
C GLY A 71 4.01 -8.49 -14.45
N GLY A 72 4.67 -7.40 -14.01
CA GLY A 72 4.86 -6.18 -14.81
C GLY A 72 3.78 -5.11 -14.61
N GLU A 73 2.75 -5.41 -13.82
CA GLU A 73 1.67 -4.46 -13.47
C GLU A 73 1.92 -3.88 -12.07
N SER A 74 1.60 -2.59 -11.89
CA SER A 74 1.69 -1.93 -10.59
C SER A 74 0.43 -2.19 -9.76
N ILE A 75 0.64 -2.60 -8.52
CA ILE A 75 -0.40 -2.68 -7.49
C ILE A 75 -0.09 -1.70 -6.37
N TYR A 76 -1.15 -1.16 -5.77
CA TYR A 76 -1.10 -0.19 -4.70
C TYR A 76 -1.73 -0.79 -3.45
N ILE A 77 -0.97 -0.77 -2.35
CA ILE A 77 -1.37 -1.36 -1.07
C ILE A 77 -1.60 -0.24 -0.09
N SER A 78 -2.80 -0.19 0.49
CA SER A 78 -3.19 0.77 1.53
C SER A 78 -3.52 0.04 2.83
N ILE A 79 -2.84 0.38 3.92
CA ILE A 79 -2.96 -0.27 5.22
C ILE A 79 -3.28 0.79 6.27
N LEU A 80 -4.46 0.70 6.91
CA LEU A 80 -4.81 1.55 8.05
C LEU A 80 -4.65 0.79 9.36
N CYS A 81 -3.88 1.32 10.29
CA CYS A 81 -3.65 0.70 11.60
C CYS A 81 -3.50 1.75 12.72
N ARG A 82 -3.60 1.36 14.00
CA ARG A 82 -3.26 2.25 15.14
C ARG A 82 -1.83 2.10 15.67
N LYS A 83 -1.15 1.03 15.28
CA LYS A 83 0.24 0.78 15.66
C LYS A 83 0.95 0.24 14.42
N ILE A 84 2.02 0.92 13.98
CA ILE A 84 2.84 0.47 12.87
C ILE A 84 3.32 -0.95 13.21
N PRO A 85 3.09 -1.93 12.33
CA PRO A 85 3.67 -3.25 12.48
C PRO A 85 5.18 -3.14 12.55
N SER A 86 5.81 -3.74 13.57
CA SER A 86 7.27 -3.91 13.58
C SER A 86 7.67 -4.72 12.35
N GLY A 87 8.35 -4.08 11.39
CA GLY A 87 8.65 -4.68 10.09
C GLY A 87 7.55 -4.47 9.04
N VAL A 88 7.06 -3.24 8.87
CA VAL A 88 6.12 -2.86 7.80
C VAL A 88 6.56 -3.35 6.41
N GLN A 89 7.86 -3.27 6.12
CA GLN A 89 8.42 -3.76 4.85
C GLN A 89 8.21 -5.28 4.67
N ASN A 90 8.38 -6.07 5.75
CA ASN A 90 8.10 -7.50 5.72
C ASN A 90 6.60 -7.78 5.55
N LEU A 91 5.73 -6.97 6.13
CA LEU A 91 4.28 -7.11 5.94
C LEU A 91 3.91 -6.83 4.48
N ILE A 92 4.39 -5.72 3.91
CA ILE A 92 4.17 -5.37 2.51
C ILE A 92 4.68 -6.50 1.61
N LYS A 93 5.91 -6.96 1.84
CA LYS A 93 6.49 -8.07 1.08
C LYS A 93 5.61 -9.32 1.12
N ARG A 94 5.14 -9.73 2.30
CA ARG A 94 4.26 -10.91 2.43
C ARG A 94 2.92 -10.74 1.70
N ILE A 95 2.36 -9.53 1.68
CA ILE A 95 1.16 -9.22 0.90
C ILE A 95 1.46 -9.38 -0.59
N VAL A 96 2.57 -8.82 -1.07
CA VAL A 96 2.98 -8.90 -2.47
C VAL A 96 3.26 -10.34 -2.90
N ASP A 97 3.96 -11.11 -2.05
CA ASP A 97 4.27 -12.52 -2.32
C ASP A 97 2.95 -13.32 -2.48
N PHE A 98 2.00 -13.14 -1.55
CA PHE A 98 0.69 -13.81 -1.61
C PHE A 98 -0.14 -13.40 -2.83
N MET A 99 -0.17 -12.10 -3.17
CA MET A 99 -0.84 -11.62 -4.37
C MET A 99 -0.19 -12.17 -5.63
N SER A 100 1.13 -12.26 -5.66
CA SER A 100 1.88 -12.78 -6.81
C SER A 100 1.58 -14.26 -7.06
N GLU A 101 1.57 -15.07 -6.00
CA GLU A 101 1.17 -16.49 -6.07
C GLU A 101 -0.27 -16.63 -6.61
N THR A 102 -1.18 -15.79 -6.11
CA THR A 102 -2.61 -15.83 -6.47
C THR A 102 -2.86 -15.39 -7.92
N LEU A 103 -2.20 -14.31 -8.37
CA LEU A 103 -2.43 -13.71 -9.69
C LEU A 103 -1.67 -14.43 -10.80
N LEU A 104 -0.49 -14.99 -10.51
CA LEU A 104 0.39 -15.62 -11.51
C LEU A 104 0.25 -17.15 -11.52
N GLY A 105 -0.49 -17.76 -10.59
CA GLY A 105 -0.81 -19.18 -10.61
C GLY A 105 0.34 -20.13 -10.24
N ASN A 106 1.36 -19.65 -9.51
CA ASN A 106 2.43 -20.49 -8.99
C ASN A 106 1.96 -21.17 -7.69
N HIS A 107 1.39 -22.37 -7.80
CA HIS A 107 1.05 -23.25 -6.67
C HIS A 107 2.16 -24.25 -6.34
#